data_AF-A0AA39HAZ3-F1
#
_entry.id   AF-A0AA39HAZ3-F1
#
_cell.length_a   1.000
_cell.length_b   1.000
_cell.length_c   1.000
_cell.angle_alpha   90.00
_cell.angle_beta   90.00
_cell.angle_gamma   90.00
#
_symmetry.space_group_name_H-M   'P 1'
#
loop_
_entity.id
_entity.type
_entity.pdbx_description
1 polymer ?
#
loop_
_entity_poly.entity_id
_entity_poly.type
_entity_poly.pdbx_seq_one_letter_code
_entity_poly.pdbx_strand_id
1 'polypeptide(L)'
;MNGAYEERNYNQFYQLDRLLIMVSVFISTPLNLSTMYLILFKSPKRLQTYKYILLNIAIWVFAYEIVQNVIALPMPIIEILGFYAEGLAKALSPEGGFACFVGIVFCIGQYIVALLFAFFYRYRALKIDFGVCGVNPTKWHYRVVIAVLMVVPPGSMAAAALCVYTPHDIFKVRVLNIHPELSVLLDNLPLFGFDSTGFVVSCGIISAWLFLWTVCVTWCIRGIIMQFREHRSAMSEFTYRMHLQLMRSLAVQTAAPVVLFVVPLSLVMVGVITGVGNIDDIIVLTVLMMSLHSTINSLAVVLFIAPYRNAVVDIFRKVFKMSAVSSVQVVSVSIKSQSNCAQPQSHSH
;
A
#
# COMPACT_ATOMS: atom_id res chain seq x y z
N MET A 1 14.36 -10.94 37.37
CA MET A 1 13.06 -10.31 37.68
C MET A 1 12.82 -9.01 36.90
N ASN A 2 13.84 -8.18 36.66
CA ASN A 2 13.67 -6.94 35.86
C ASN A 2 13.39 -7.19 34.36
N GLY A 3 14.08 -8.13 33.71
CA GLY A 3 13.89 -8.36 32.25
C GLY A 3 12.48 -8.80 31.84
N ALA A 4 11.79 -9.60 32.65
CA ALA A 4 10.41 -10.02 32.36
C ALA A 4 9.37 -8.91 32.60
N TYR A 5 9.68 -7.94 33.46
CA TYR A 5 8.85 -6.77 33.70
C TYR A 5 9.00 -5.76 32.55
N GLU A 6 10.22 -5.58 32.03
CA GLU A 6 10.51 -4.71 30.90
C GLU A 6 10.03 -5.28 29.56
N GLU A 7 10.16 -6.59 29.33
CA GLU A 7 9.52 -7.26 28.18
C GLU A 7 8.00 -7.06 28.20
N ARG A 8 7.38 -7.13 29.38
CA ARG A 8 5.94 -6.91 29.53
C ARG A 8 5.58 -5.44 29.25
N ASN A 9 6.34 -4.47 29.76
CA ASN A 9 6.12 -3.04 29.49
C ASN A 9 6.34 -2.70 28.01
N TYR A 10 7.38 -3.25 27.37
CA TYR A 10 7.68 -3.03 25.97
C TYR A 10 6.60 -3.64 25.06
N ASN A 11 6.20 -4.89 25.31
CA ASN A 11 5.08 -5.48 24.58
C ASN A 11 3.77 -4.73 24.83
N GLN A 12 3.57 -4.18 26.03
CA GLN A 12 2.38 -3.38 26.36
C GLN A 12 2.39 -2.00 25.69
N PHE A 13 3.57 -1.40 25.47
CA PHE A 13 3.73 -0.13 24.78
C PHE A 13 3.28 -0.24 23.31
N TYR A 14 3.76 -1.25 22.60
CA TYR A 14 3.46 -1.44 21.18
C TYR A 14 2.18 -2.24 20.88
N GLN A 15 1.46 -2.70 21.90
CA GLN A 15 0.24 -3.50 21.74
C GLN A 15 -0.84 -2.77 20.93
N LEU A 16 -0.99 -1.45 21.16
CA LEU A 16 -1.97 -0.64 20.45
C LEU A 16 -1.61 -0.53 18.97
N ASP A 17 -0.35 -0.30 18.64
CA ASP A 17 0.11 -0.16 17.25
C ASP A 17 -0.07 -1.45 16.47
N ARG A 18 0.27 -2.60 17.09
CA ARG A 18 0.04 -3.93 16.50
C ARG A 18 -1.44 -4.13 16.21
N LEU A 19 -2.32 -3.80 17.16
CA LEU A 19 -3.76 -3.91 16.98
C LEU A 19 -4.25 -3.01 15.82
N LEU A 20 -3.77 -1.77 15.75
CA LEU A 20 -4.12 -0.85 14.67
C LEU A 20 -3.69 -1.38 13.30
N ILE A 21 -2.48 -1.94 13.19
CA ILE A 21 -1.99 -2.54 11.94
C ILE A 21 -2.83 -3.78 11.59
N MET A 22 -3.14 -4.65 12.55
CA MET A 22 -3.97 -5.84 12.32
C MET A 22 -5.39 -5.49 11.86
N VAL A 23 -6.01 -4.49 12.48
CA VAL A 23 -7.32 -3.96 12.06
C VAL A 23 -7.23 -3.37 10.66
N SER A 24 -6.16 -2.61 10.38
CA SER A 24 -5.91 -2.06 9.04
C SER A 24 -5.86 -3.18 7.99
N VAL A 25 -5.07 -4.24 8.23
CA VAL A 25 -4.98 -5.42 7.35
C VAL A 25 -6.31 -6.11 7.13
N PHE A 26 -7.07 -6.33 8.21
CA PHE A 26 -8.37 -6.99 8.14
C PHE A 26 -9.35 -6.23 7.24
N ILE A 27 -9.23 -4.90 7.18
CA ILE A 27 -10.04 -4.05 6.31
C ILE A 27 -9.44 -3.94 4.90
N SER A 28 -8.13 -3.76 4.80
CA SER A 28 -7.43 -3.45 3.56
C SER A 28 -7.32 -4.65 2.64
N THR A 29 -7.07 -5.84 3.16
CA THR A 29 -6.90 -7.06 2.36
C THR A 29 -8.16 -7.40 1.53
N PRO A 30 -9.37 -7.50 2.11
CA PRO A 30 -10.57 -7.75 1.31
C PRO A 30 -10.88 -6.59 0.35
N LEU A 31 -10.56 -5.35 0.73
CA LEU A 31 -10.74 -4.18 -0.13
C LEU A 31 -9.82 -4.23 -1.36
N ASN A 32 -8.55 -4.59 -1.19
CA ASN A 32 -7.59 -4.73 -2.28
C ASN A 32 -7.96 -5.89 -3.22
N LEU A 33 -8.34 -7.05 -2.66
CA LEU A 33 -8.84 -8.18 -3.44
C LEU A 33 -10.10 -7.80 -4.24
N SER A 34 -11.04 -7.10 -3.60
CA SER A 34 -12.24 -6.59 -4.26
C SER A 34 -11.90 -5.60 -5.37
N THR A 35 -10.93 -4.71 -5.15
CA THR A 35 -10.46 -3.76 -6.15
C THR A 35 -9.87 -4.47 -7.37
N MET A 36 -9.02 -5.47 -7.17
CA MET A 36 -8.50 -6.30 -8.26
C MET A 36 -9.61 -7.04 -9.01
N TYR A 37 -10.59 -7.61 -8.30
CA TYR A 37 -11.77 -8.22 -8.90
C TYR A 37 -12.55 -7.22 -9.79
N LEU A 38 -12.80 -6.00 -9.30
CA LEU A 38 -13.50 -4.97 -10.06
C LEU A 38 -12.72 -4.55 -11.32
N ILE A 39 -11.40 -4.39 -11.20
CA ILE A 39 -10.54 -4.10 -12.35
C ILE A 39 -10.64 -5.23 -13.38
N LEU A 40 -10.59 -6.50 -12.94
CA LEU A 40 -10.64 -7.66 -13.83
C LEU A 40 -11.99 -7.81 -14.55
N PHE A 41 -13.10 -7.73 -13.81
CA PHE A 41 -14.41 -8.17 -14.32
C PHE A 41 -15.39 -7.03 -14.62
N LYS A 42 -15.15 -5.82 -14.12
CA LYS A 42 -16.07 -4.67 -14.28
C LYS A 42 -15.49 -3.52 -15.12
N SER A 43 -14.30 -3.69 -15.68
CA SER A 43 -13.71 -2.70 -16.59
C SER A 43 -14.41 -2.69 -17.96
N PRO A 44 -14.85 -1.52 -18.46
CA PRO A 44 -15.51 -1.39 -19.76
C PRO A 44 -14.55 -1.59 -20.93
N LYS A 45 -15.09 -1.97 -22.11
CA LYS A 45 -14.29 -2.26 -23.33
C LYS A 45 -13.31 -1.13 -23.74
N ARG A 46 -13.67 0.13 -23.50
CA ARG A 46 -12.83 1.29 -23.81
C ARG A 46 -11.63 1.48 -22.86
N LEU A 47 -11.62 0.78 -21.72
CA LEU A 47 -10.55 0.82 -20.73
C LEU A 47 -9.68 -0.44 -20.73
N GLN A 48 -9.81 -1.35 -21.71
CA GLN A 48 -9.17 -2.66 -21.64
C GLN A 48 -7.64 -2.62 -21.56
N THR A 49 -6.98 -1.70 -22.26
CA THR A 49 -5.52 -1.55 -22.13
C THR A 49 -5.15 -0.88 -20.80
N TYR A 50 -5.89 0.15 -20.38
CA TYR A 50 -5.66 0.86 -19.12
C TYR A 50 -5.92 -0.01 -17.87
N LYS A 51 -6.84 -0.97 -17.99
CA LYS A 51 -7.17 -1.97 -16.97
C LYS A 51 -5.91 -2.72 -16.51
N TYR A 52 -5.03 -3.13 -17.42
CA TYR A 52 -3.81 -3.85 -17.04
C TYR A 52 -2.82 -2.98 -16.28
N ILE A 53 -2.81 -1.67 -16.54
CA ILE A 53 -1.99 -0.71 -15.79
C ILE A 53 -2.54 -0.53 -14.38
N LEU A 54 -3.85 -0.35 -14.23
CA LEU A 54 -4.50 -0.31 -12.92
C LEU A 54 -4.29 -1.61 -12.13
N LEU A 55 -4.34 -2.75 -12.82
CA LEU A 55 -4.08 -4.06 -12.21
C LEU A 55 -2.64 -4.17 -11.74
N ASN A 56 -1.66 -3.73 -12.53
CA ASN A 56 -0.26 -3.72 -12.13
C ASN A 56 -0.03 -2.87 -10.87
N ILE A 57 -0.65 -1.69 -10.80
CA ILE A 57 -0.62 -0.86 -9.58
C ILE A 57 -1.21 -1.63 -8.39
N ALA A 58 -2.42 -2.20 -8.55
CA ALA A 58 -3.09 -2.93 -7.48
C ALA A 58 -2.29 -4.15 -6.99
N ILE A 59 -1.61 -4.87 -7.89
CA ILE A 59 -0.76 -6.02 -7.54
C ILE A 59 0.41 -5.58 -6.66
N TRP A 60 1.14 -4.53 -7.04
CA TRP A 60 2.30 -4.08 -6.27
C TRP A 60 1.92 -3.47 -4.91
N VAL A 61 0.80 -2.76 -4.84
CA VAL A 61 0.25 -2.25 -3.57
C VAL A 61 -0.17 -3.40 -2.66
N PHE A 62 -0.85 -4.40 -3.21
CA PHE A 62 -1.25 -5.57 -2.43
C PHE A 62 -0.03 -6.40 -1.99
N ALA A 63 0.97 -6.60 -2.86
CA ALA A 63 2.21 -7.27 -2.50
C ALA A 63 2.94 -6.53 -1.37
N TYR A 64 3.06 -5.21 -1.47
CA TYR A 64 3.59 -4.36 -0.39
C TYR A 64 2.84 -4.57 0.93
N GLU A 65 1.50 -4.55 0.93
CA GLU A 65 0.69 -4.75 2.14
C GLU A 65 0.95 -6.11 2.79
N ILE A 66 1.00 -7.19 1.99
CA ILE A 66 1.24 -8.54 2.50
C ILE A 66 2.65 -8.63 3.09
N VAL A 67 3.67 -8.14 2.40
CA VAL A 67 5.05 -8.20 2.90
C VAL A 67 5.19 -7.33 4.16
N GLN A 68 4.68 -6.10 4.16
CA GLN A 68 4.80 -5.15 5.28
C GLN A 68 4.01 -5.58 6.51
N ASN A 69 2.72 -5.85 6.35
CA ASN A 69 1.80 -5.94 7.50
C ASN A 69 1.47 -7.39 7.91
N VAL A 70 1.70 -8.39 7.05
CA VAL A 70 1.42 -9.80 7.35
C VAL A 70 2.70 -10.60 7.56
N ILE A 71 3.66 -10.48 6.63
CA ILE A 71 4.90 -11.26 6.70
C ILE A 71 5.88 -10.61 7.67
N ALA A 72 6.29 -9.37 7.42
CA ALA A 72 7.29 -8.69 8.25
C ALA A 72 6.70 -8.25 9.59
N LEU A 73 5.64 -7.44 9.56
CA LEU A 73 5.11 -6.69 10.71
C LEU A 73 6.27 -6.10 11.53
N PRO A 74 7.05 -5.16 10.97
CA PRO A 74 8.28 -4.68 11.57
C PRO A 74 7.99 -3.81 12.78
N MET A 75 8.54 -4.18 13.93
CA MET A 75 8.40 -3.42 15.18
C MET A 75 9.74 -2.79 15.56
N PRO A 76 9.78 -1.47 15.83
CA PRO A 76 11.02 -0.77 16.15
C PRO A 76 11.46 -1.02 17.59
N ILE A 77 12.77 -1.04 17.85
CA ILE A 77 13.32 -1.28 19.19
C ILE A 77 14.15 -0.10 19.66
N ILE A 78 13.55 0.68 20.55
CA ILE A 78 14.22 1.77 21.26
C ILE A 78 14.82 2.78 20.25
N GLU A 79 15.43 3.86 20.72
CA GLU A 79 16.03 4.95 19.93
C GLU A 79 17.22 4.53 19.04
N ILE A 80 17.40 3.22 18.83
CA ILE A 80 18.45 2.61 18.04
C ILE A 80 17.75 2.01 16.82
N LEU A 81 18.19 2.35 15.61
CA LEU A 81 17.59 1.90 14.34
C LEU A 81 17.62 0.36 14.20
N GLY A 82 16.72 -0.32 14.90
CA GLY A 82 16.65 -1.75 15.07
C GLY A 82 15.22 -2.21 14.98
N PHE A 83 15.03 -3.34 14.31
CA PHE A 83 13.72 -3.91 14.07
C PHE A 83 13.75 -5.41 14.33
N TYR A 84 12.59 -5.94 14.71
CA TYR A 84 12.31 -7.37 14.64
C TYR A 84 11.03 -7.59 13.87
N ALA A 85 10.97 -8.73 13.20
CA ALA A 85 9.76 -9.17 12.53
C ALA A 85 8.87 -9.92 13.52
N GLU A 86 7.62 -9.49 13.65
CA GLU A 86 6.63 -10.16 14.50
C GLU A 86 5.59 -10.97 13.71
N GLY A 87 5.49 -10.71 12.40
CA GLY A 87 4.53 -11.39 11.53
C GLY A 87 4.91 -12.85 11.26
N LEU A 88 4.53 -13.36 10.09
CA LEU A 88 4.92 -14.72 9.69
C LEU A 88 6.46 -14.89 9.63
N ALA A 89 7.20 -13.81 9.41
CA ALA A 89 8.65 -13.80 9.42
C ALA A 89 9.27 -13.91 10.83
N LYS A 90 8.47 -13.91 11.91
CA LYS A 90 8.96 -14.22 13.26
C LYS A 90 9.58 -15.62 13.37
N ALA A 91 9.07 -16.56 12.57
CA ALA A 91 9.62 -17.91 12.48
C ALA A 91 10.90 -17.99 11.62
N LEU A 92 11.28 -16.90 10.95
CA LEU A 92 12.48 -16.82 10.14
C LEU A 92 13.65 -16.29 10.97
N SER A 93 14.87 -16.52 10.48
CA SER A 93 16.08 -15.97 11.08
C SER A 93 16.11 -14.43 10.98
N PRO A 94 16.99 -13.73 11.73
CA PRO A 94 17.17 -12.28 11.61
C PRO A 94 17.39 -11.81 10.16
N GLU A 95 18.11 -12.60 9.36
CA GLU A 95 18.34 -12.35 7.94
C GLU A 95 17.05 -12.44 7.13
N GLY A 96 16.13 -13.33 7.51
CA GLY A 96 14.80 -13.42 6.91
C GLY A 96 13.94 -12.19 7.20
N GLY A 97 13.98 -11.67 8.43
CA GLY A 97 13.34 -10.40 8.80
C GLY A 97 13.90 -9.23 7.97
N PHE A 98 15.22 -9.16 7.84
CA PHE A 98 15.88 -8.15 7.01
C PHE A 98 15.56 -8.30 5.50
N ALA A 99 15.50 -9.53 4.99
CA ALA A 99 15.09 -9.78 3.60
C ALA A 99 13.66 -9.27 3.33
N CYS A 100 12.76 -9.37 4.31
CA CYS A 100 11.42 -8.79 4.20
C CYS A 100 11.47 -7.26 4.10
N PHE A 101 12.33 -6.59 4.88
CA PHE A 101 12.56 -5.14 4.76
C PHE A 101 13.03 -4.74 3.35
N VAL A 102 14.00 -5.47 2.78
CA VAL A 102 14.45 -5.23 1.39
C VAL A 102 13.31 -5.45 0.40
N GLY A 103 12.49 -6.49 0.61
CA GLY A 103 11.29 -6.76 -0.18
C GLY A 103 10.26 -5.63 -0.12
N ILE A 104 10.03 -5.04 1.06
CA ILE A 104 9.15 -3.88 1.26
C ILE A 104 9.62 -2.71 0.40
N VAL A 105 10.91 -2.35 0.48
CA VAL A 105 11.50 -1.25 -0.29
C VAL A 105 11.38 -1.50 -1.79
N PHE A 106 11.61 -2.74 -2.24
CA PHE A 106 11.43 -3.13 -3.64
C PHE A 106 9.98 -2.98 -4.10
N CYS A 107 9.00 -3.43 -3.31
CA CYS A 107 7.57 -3.31 -3.64
C CYS A 107 7.13 -1.84 -3.73
N ILE A 108 7.61 -0.97 -2.83
CA ILE A 108 7.37 0.48 -2.90
C ILE A 108 7.94 1.05 -4.21
N GLY A 109 9.17 0.68 -4.57
CA GLY A 109 9.80 1.10 -5.83
C GLY A 109 8.97 0.69 -7.04
N GLN A 110 8.51 -0.57 -7.09
CA GLN A 110 7.68 -1.08 -8.18
C GLN A 110 6.32 -0.36 -8.26
N TYR A 111 5.71 -0.08 -7.12
CA TYR A 111 4.47 0.68 -7.05
C TYR A 111 4.61 2.09 -7.64
N ILE A 112 5.66 2.82 -7.25
CA ILE A 112 5.95 4.18 -7.74
C ILE A 112 6.16 4.18 -9.26
N VAL A 113 6.89 3.20 -9.78
CA VAL A 113 7.09 3.00 -11.23
C VAL A 113 5.76 2.69 -11.93
N ALA A 114 4.92 1.84 -11.34
CA ALA A 114 3.59 1.53 -11.90
C ALA A 114 2.69 2.77 -12.00
N LEU A 115 2.71 3.66 -11.00
CA LEU A 115 2.02 4.95 -11.06
C LEU A 115 2.55 5.84 -12.20
N LEU A 116 3.87 5.88 -12.38
CA LEU A 116 4.48 6.65 -13.47
C LEU A 116 4.01 6.15 -14.85
N PHE A 117 3.93 4.83 -15.03
CA PHE A 117 3.38 4.26 -16.27
C PHE A 117 1.92 4.65 -16.50
N ALA A 118 1.10 4.77 -15.45
CA ALA A 118 -0.27 5.23 -15.60
C ALA A 118 -0.37 6.67 -16.08
N PHE A 119 0.50 7.57 -15.62
CA PHE A 119 0.57 8.93 -16.16
C PHE A 119 1.09 8.95 -17.59
N PHE A 120 2.17 8.22 -17.87
CA PHE A 120 2.77 8.19 -19.20
C PHE A 120 1.81 7.63 -20.25
N TYR A 121 1.13 6.52 -19.93
CA TYR A 121 0.11 5.94 -20.80
C TYR A 121 -0.98 6.95 -21.14
N ARG A 122 -1.41 7.76 -20.18
CA ARG A 122 -2.46 8.76 -20.41
C ARG A 122 -1.99 9.95 -21.21
N TYR A 123 -0.80 10.44 -20.90
CA TYR A 123 -0.20 11.51 -21.67
C TYR A 123 -0.11 11.10 -23.15
N ARG A 124 0.31 9.86 -23.41
CA ARG A 124 0.33 9.30 -24.76
C ARG A 124 -1.06 9.10 -25.37
N ALA A 125 -2.04 8.60 -24.60
CA ALA A 125 -3.39 8.37 -25.11
C ALA A 125 -4.09 9.67 -25.58
N LEU A 126 -3.60 10.83 -25.13
CA LEU A 126 -4.11 12.15 -25.52
C LEU A 126 -3.30 12.82 -26.63
N LYS A 127 -2.05 12.40 -26.87
CA LYS A 127 -1.15 13.05 -27.83
C LYS A 127 -1.15 12.28 -29.16
N ILE A 128 -1.53 12.96 -30.23
CA ILE A 128 -1.63 12.38 -31.58
C ILE A 128 -0.23 12.11 -32.18
N ASP A 129 0.70 13.07 -32.04
CA ASP A 129 2.11 12.93 -32.46
C ASP A 129 3.07 12.88 -31.27
N PHE A 130 3.67 11.72 -31.02
CA PHE A 130 4.57 11.50 -29.90
C PHE A 130 6.04 11.45 -30.36
N GLY A 131 6.65 12.62 -30.58
CA GLY A 131 8.11 12.76 -30.67
C GLY A 131 8.73 13.01 -29.30
N VAL A 132 9.80 12.29 -28.95
CA VAL A 132 10.63 12.56 -27.77
C VAL A 132 11.96 13.10 -28.25
N CYS A 133 12.31 14.34 -27.89
CA CYS A 133 13.54 15.00 -28.32
C CYS A 133 13.79 14.93 -29.85
N GLY A 134 12.74 15.13 -30.66
CA GLY A 134 12.84 15.13 -32.12
C GLY A 134 12.96 13.75 -32.78
N VAL A 135 13.02 12.67 -32.00
CA VAL A 135 13.03 11.30 -32.52
C VAL A 135 11.66 10.65 -32.32
N ASN A 136 11.16 9.97 -33.36
CA ASN A 136 9.95 9.16 -33.28
C ASN A 136 10.29 7.81 -32.63
N PRO A 137 9.86 7.55 -31.38
CA PRO A 137 10.26 6.36 -30.64
C PRO A 137 9.63 5.10 -31.26
N THR A 138 10.48 4.17 -31.69
CA THR A 138 10.07 2.84 -32.14
C THR A 138 9.59 1.96 -30.97
N LYS A 139 8.86 0.87 -31.27
CA LYS A 139 8.39 -0.13 -30.28
C LYS A 139 9.51 -0.72 -29.40
N TRP A 140 10.74 -0.79 -29.90
CA TRP A 140 11.89 -1.29 -29.14
C TRP A 140 12.30 -0.33 -28.02
N HIS A 141 12.36 0.98 -28.29
CA HIS A 141 12.64 2.01 -27.28
C HIS A 141 11.67 1.93 -26.11
N TYR A 142 10.37 1.77 -26.37
CA TYR A 142 9.38 1.60 -25.31
C TYR A 142 9.64 0.36 -24.45
N ARG A 143 10.00 -0.78 -25.06
CA ARG A 143 10.31 -2.01 -24.31
C ARG A 143 11.54 -1.84 -23.43
N VAL A 144 12.59 -1.21 -23.95
CA VAL A 144 13.81 -0.92 -23.20
C VAL A 144 13.51 0.04 -22.04
N VAL A 145 12.80 1.13 -22.28
CA VAL A 145 12.44 2.10 -21.24
C VAL A 145 11.59 1.44 -20.14
N ILE A 146 10.61 0.61 -20.50
CA ILE A 146 9.81 -0.12 -19.53
C ILE A 146 10.69 -1.06 -18.70
N ALA A 147 11.58 -1.83 -19.33
CA ALA A 147 12.48 -2.74 -18.63
C ALA A 147 13.42 -2.00 -17.68
N VAL A 148 14.03 -0.90 -18.15
CA VAL A 148 14.91 -0.05 -17.34
C VAL A 148 14.16 0.53 -16.15
N LEU A 149 12.96 1.06 -16.35
CA LEU A 149 12.16 1.65 -15.25
C LEU A 149 11.67 0.60 -14.24
N MET A 150 11.40 -0.64 -14.66
CA MET A 150 10.98 -1.70 -13.74
C MET A 150 12.14 -2.33 -12.96
N VAL A 151 13.38 -2.14 -13.41
CA VAL A 151 14.58 -2.76 -12.80
C VAL A 151 15.44 -1.74 -12.07
N VAL A 152 15.83 -0.63 -12.71
CA VAL A 152 16.85 0.27 -12.18
C VAL A 152 16.37 1.03 -10.92
N PRO A 153 15.21 1.73 -10.90
CA PRO A 153 14.75 2.39 -9.69
C PRO A 153 14.46 1.41 -8.54
N PRO A 154 13.59 0.38 -8.69
CA PRO A 154 13.30 -0.52 -7.58
C PRO A 154 14.52 -1.34 -7.14
N GLY A 155 15.36 -1.76 -8.09
CA GLY A 155 16.57 -2.53 -7.81
C GLY A 155 17.65 -1.72 -7.10
N SER A 156 17.87 -0.45 -7.49
CA SER A 156 18.82 0.42 -6.78
C SER A 156 18.32 0.82 -5.38
N MET A 157 17.01 1.02 -5.20
CA MET A 157 16.42 1.21 -3.87
C MET A 157 16.61 -0.03 -2.98
N ALA A 158 16.36 -1.23 -3.51
CA ALA A 158 16.59 -2.47 -2.78
C ALA A 158 18.07 -2.73 -2.49
N ALA A 159 18.97 -2.42 -3.42
CA ALA A 159 20.41 -2.50 -3.21
C ALA A 159 20.88 -1.53 -2.13
N ALA A 160 20.36 -0.30 -2.12
CA ALA A 160 20.63 0.66 -1.05
C ALA A 160 20.13 0.16 0.30
N ALA A 161 18.96 -0.48 0.35
CA ALA A 161 18.45 -1.11 1.57
C ALA A 161 19.34 -2.26 2.07
N LEU A 162 19.89 -3.08 1.17
CA LEU A 162 20.85 -4.13 1.51
C LEU A 162 22.11 -3.59 2.20
N CYS A 163 22.59 -2.42 1.77
CA CYS A 163 23.79 -1.78 2.35
C CYS A 163 23.59 -1.26 3.78
N VAL A 164 22.36 -1.27 4.32
CA VAL A 164 22.05 -0.83 5.68
C VAL A 164 22.24 -1.95 6.72
N TYR A 165 22.33 -3.21 6.27
CA TYR A 165 22.33 -4.37 7.15
C TYR A 165 23.45 -4.33 8.19
N THR A 166 23.07 -4.40 9.45
CA THR A 166 23.99 -4.72 10.55
C THR A 166 23.67 -6.11 11.08
N PRO A 167 24.66 -7.03 11.11
CA PRO A 167 24.48 -8.37 11.67
C PRO A 167 23.99 -8.33 13.12
N HIS A 168 23.16 -9.33 13.47
CA HIS A 168 22.52 -9.45 14.78
C HIS A 168 23.51 -9.28 15.95
N ASP A 169 24.63 -9.99 15.91
CA ASP A 169 25.60 -10.01 17.02
C ASP A 169 26.21 -8.63 17.29
N ILE A 170 26.60 -7.94 16.22
CA ILE A 170 27.19 -6.60 16.30
C ILE A 170 26.14 -5.60 16.79
N PHE A 171 24.93 -5.71 16.27
CA PHE A 171 23.84 -4.84 16.67
C PHE A 171 23.45 -5.04 18.13
N LYS A 172 23.35 -6.29 18.59
CA LYS A 172 23.03 -6.65 19.98
C LYS A 172 24.04 -6.07 20.96
N VAL A 173 25.34 -6.17 20.67
CA VAL A 173 26.38 -5.55 21.50
C VAL A 173 26.21 -4.03 21.55
N ARG A 174 25.89 -3.39 20.43
CA ARG A 174 25.64 -1.93 20.38
C ARG A 174 24.45 -1.54 21.27
N VAL A 175 23.35 -2.28 21.20
CA VAL A 175 22.16 -2.03 22.03
C VAL A 175 22.48 -2.22 23.52
N LEU A 176 23.19 -3.30 23.88
CA LEU A 176 23.53 -3.60 25.27
C LEU A 176 24.49 -2.60 25.92
N ASN A 177 25.33 -1.94 25.13
CA ASN A 177 26.20 -0.88 25.63
C ASN A 177 25.42 0.38 26.05
N ILE A 178 24.26 0.62 25.43
CA ILE A 178 23.40 1.77 25.71
C ILE A 178 22.34 1.41 26.75
N HIS A 179 21.75 0.22 26.61
CA HIS A 179 20.67 -0.31 27.43
C HIS A 179 20.99 -1.75 27.91
N PRO A 180 21.85 -1.91 28.94
CA PRO A 180 22.21 -3.22 29.47
C PRO A 180 21.02 -4.02 30.03
N GLU A 181 19.95 -3.33 30.42
CA GLU A 181 18.70 -3.89 30.94
C GLU A 181 17.95 -4.77 29.91
N LEU A 182 18.19 -4.56 28.61
CA LEU A 182 17.54 -5.31 27.53
C LEU A 182 18.12 -6.69 27.20
N SER A 183 19.19 -7.12 27.88
CA SER A 183 19.85 -8.42 27.63
C SER A 183 18.90 -9.60 27.53
N VAL A 184 17.94 -9.71 28.43
CA VAL A 184 16.96 -10.81 28.46
C VAL A 184 15.98 -10.75 27.28
N LEU A 185 15.63 -9.55 26.81
CA LEU A 185 14.73 -9.36 25.68
C LEU A 185 15.42 -9.70 24.35
N LEU A 186 16.69 -9.30 24.22
CA LEU A 186 17.45 -9.47 22.98
C LEU A 186 17.88 -10.92 22.70
N ASP A 187 17.94 -11.78 23.73
CA ASP A 187 18.23 -13.22 23.56
C ASP A 187 17.10 -13.99 22.87
N ASN A 188 15.86 -13.49 22.95
CA ASN A 188 14.67 -14.22 22.50
C ASN A 188 14.08 -13.69 21.18
N LEU A 189 14.65 -12.63 20.61
CA LEU A 189 14.11 -11.96 19.42
C LEU A 189 15.07 -12.05 18.21
N PRO A 190 14.57 -12.40 17.01
CA PRO A 190 15.36 -12.36 15.79
C PRO A 190 15.52 -10.91 15.30
N LEU A 191 16.56 -10.25 15.81
CA LEU A 191 16.80 -8.82 15.65
C LEU A 191 17.72 -8.51 14.48
N PHE A 192 17.39 -7.48 13.71
CA PHE A 192 18.31 -6.91 12.74
C PHE A 192 18.42 -5.40 12.93
N GLY A 193 19.64 -4.90 12.74
CA GLY A 193 19.97 -3.50 12.93
C GLY A 193 20.26 -2.78 11.64
N PHE A 194 20.15 -1.45 11.69
CA PHE A 194 20.56 -0.55 10.63
C PHE A 194 21.79 0.25 11.04
N ASP A 195 22.77 0.30 10.16
CA ASP A 195 23.86 1.24 10.30
C ASP A 195 23.35 2.67 10.05
N SER A 196 23.66 3.62 10.93
CA SER A 196 23.15 4.99 10.82
C SER A 196 23.63 5.69 9.54
N THR A 197 24.89 5.47 9.14
CA THR A 197 25.44 6.06 7.90
C THR A 197 24.79 5.41 6.69
N GLY A 198 24.71 4.07 6.68
CA GLY A 198 24.02 3.32 5.63
C GLY A 198 22.55 3.73 5.49
N PHE A 199 21.84 3.91 6.61
CA PHE A 199 20.44 4.33 6.64
C PHE A 199 20.26 5.71 6.02
N VAL A 200 21.08 6.70 6.40
CA VAL A 200 21.02 8.05 5.82
C VAL A 200 21.30 8.02 4.31
N VAL A 201 22.32 7.27 3.87
CA VAL A 201 22.62 7.11 2.43
C VAL A 201 21.46 6.46 1.69
N SER A 202 20.87 5.40 2.25
CA SER A 202 19.72 4.70 1.68
C SER A 202 18.50 5.61 1.55
N CYS A 203 18.16 6.33 2.61
CA CYS A 203 17.08 7.32 2.58
C CYS A 203 17.37 8.44 1.57
N GLY A 204 18.63 8.86 1.40
CA GLY A 204 19.04 9.81 0.37
C GLY A 204 18.80 9.30 -1.06
N ILE A 205 19.16 8.05 -1.35
CA ILE A 205 18.92 7.41 -2.66
C ILE A 205 17.42 7.29 -2.93
N ILE A 206 16.65 6.84 -1.94
CA ILE A 206 15.18 6.74 -2.04
C ILE A 206 14.57 8.12 -2.30
N SER A 207 15.02 9.15 -1.58
CA SER A 207 14.56 10.53 -1.74
C SER A 207 14.89 11.10 -3.12
N ALA A 208 16.08 10.80 -3.67
CA ALA A 208 16.47 11.21 -5.01
C ALA A 208 15.57 10.59 -6.09
N TRP A 209 15.26 9.29 -5.97
CA TRP A 209 14.32 8.63 -6.88
C TRP A 209 12.90 9.18 -6.78
N LEU A 210 12.42 9.44 -5.56
CA LEU A 210 11.13 10.06 -5.32
C LEU A 210 11.07 11.46 -5.91
N PHE A 211 12.13 12.25 -5.75
CA PHE A 211 12.23 13.57 -6.36
C PHE A 211 12.16 13.49 -7.89
N LEU A 212 12.98 12.64 -8.53
CA LEU A 212 12.95 12.43 -9.98
C LEU A 212 11.56 11.98 -10.45
N TRP A 213 10.93 11.06 -9.71
CA TRP A 213 9.58 10.60 -10.00
C TRP A 213 8.56 11.74 -9.93
N THR A 214 8.60 12.60 -8.90
CA THR A 214 7.69 13.75 -8.80
C THR A 214 7.89 14.74 -9.96
N VAL A 215 9.12 14.98 -10.40
CA VAL A 215 9.41 15.80 -11.58
C VAL A 215 8.80 15.18 -12.84
N CYS A 216 8.98 13.88 -13.06
CA CYS A 216 8.40 13.16 -14.19
C CYS A 216 6.86 13.18 -14.18
N VAL A 217 6.25 12.95 -13.02
CA VAL A 217 4.79 12.96 -12.85
C VAL A 217 4.23 14.36 -13.09
N THR A 218 4.84 15.41 -12.52
CA THR A 218 4.40 16.80 -12.71
C THR A 218 4.50 17.24 -14.17
N TRP A 219 5.57 16.82 -14.88
CA TRP A 219 5.68 17.02 -16.31
C TRP A 219 4.55 16.32 -17.08
N CYS A 220 4.27 15.05 -16.78
CA CYS A 220 3.16 14.31 -17.39
C CYS A 220 1.81 14.99 -17.13
N ILE A 221 1.55 15.43 -15.89
CA ILE A 221 0.31 16.13 -15.51
C ILE A 221 0.17 17.43 -16.30
N ARG A 222 1.22 18.25 -16.39
CA ARG A 222 1.22 19.47 -17.19
C ARG A 222 0.90 19.19 -18.64
N GLY A 223 1.56 18.19 -19.24
CA GLY A 223 1.31 17.77 -20.61
C GLY A 223 -0.14 17.30 -20.83
N ILE A 224 -0.69 16.52 -19.90
CA ILE A 224 -2.08 16.06 -19.93
C ILE A 224 -3.05 17.25 -19.87
N ILE A 225 -2.83 18.21 -18.98
CA ILE A 225 -3.68 19.40 -18.83
C ILE A 225 -3.64 20.26 -20.10
N MET A 226 -2.46 20.46 -20.69
CA MET A 226 -2.31 21.19 -21.96
C MET A 226 -3.11 20.52 -23.08
N GLN A 227 -2.97 19.20 -23.25
CA GLN A 227 -3.71 18.45 -24.26
C GLN A 227 -5.22 18.51 -24.04
N PHE A 228 -5.69 18.47 -22.78
CA PHE A 228 -7.10 18.65 -22.46
C PHE A 228 -7.63 20.02 -22.86
N ARG A 229 -6.83 21.08 -22.73
CA ARG A 229 -7.22 22.44 -23.11
C ARG A 229 -7.32 22.59 -24.63
N GLU A 230 -6.32 22.08 -25.35
CA GLU A 230 -6.26 22.16 -26.82
C GLU A 230 -7.37 21.37 -27.50
N HIS A 231 -7.65 20.14 -27.03
CA HIS A 231 -8.60 19.24 -27.67
C HIS A 231 -9.96 19.19 -26.99
N ARG A 232 -10.28 20.18 -26.12
CA ARG A 232 -11.54 20.19 -25.36
C ARG A 232 -12.78 20.16 -26.25
N SER A 233 -12.77 20.98 -27.31
CA SER A 233 -13.87 21.11 -28.27
C SER A 233 -14.01 19.88 -29.17
N ALA A 234 -12.93 19.13 -29.40
CA ALA A 234 -12.91 17.92 -30.22
C ALA A 234 -13.37 16.65 -29.47
N MET A 235 -13.34 16.65 -28.13
CA MET A 235 -13.71 15.49 -27.33
C MET A 235 -15.19 15.49 -26.93
N SER A 236 -15.85 14.35 -27.12
CA SER A 236 -17.20 14.14 -26.56
C SER A 236 -17.20 14.28 -25.03
N GLU A 237 -18.32 14.75 -24.48
CA GLU A 237 -18.49 14.93 -23.03
C GLU A 237 -18.30 13.62 -22.26
N PHE A 238 -18.69 12.49 -22.84
CA PHE A 238 -18.47 11.18 -22.25
C PHE A 238 -16.98 10.84 -22.12
N THR A 239 -16.20 11.02 -23.21
CA THR A 239 -14.76 10.74 -23.21
C THR A 239 -14.03 11.65 -22.22
N TYR A 240 -14.36 12.94 -22.20
CA TYR A 240 -13.80 13.90 -21.25
C TYR A 240 -14.01 13.48 -19.79
N ARG A 241 -15.26 13.14 -19.43
CA ARG A 241 -15.59 12.67 -18.07
C ARG A 241 -14.84 11.40 -17.71
N MET A 242 -14.69 10.48 -18.66
CA MET A 242 -13.94 9.24 -18.47
C MET A 242 -12.46 9.51 -18.15
N HIS A 243 -11.79 10.42 -18.85
CA HIS A 243 -10.41 10.74 -18.50
C HIS A 243 -10.29 11.49 -17.18
N LEU A 244 -11.22 12.41 -16.89
CA LEU A 244 -11.19 13.21 -15.67
C LEU A 244 -11.32 12.36 -14.40
N GLN A 245 -12.28 11.43 -14.37
CA GLN A 245 -12.48 10.56 -13.20
C GLN A 245 -11.24 9.69 -12.94
N LEU A 246 -10.62 9.19 -14.01
CA LEU A 246 -9.40 8.42 -13.91
C LEU A 246 -8.30 9.34 -13.37
N MET A 247 -8.21 10.60 -13.80
CA MET A 247 -7.10 11.52 -13.41
C MET A 247 -7.21 11.85 -11.93
N ARG A 248 -8.43 12.06 -11.44
CA ARG A 248 -8.71 12.24 -10.01
C ARG A 248 -8.28 11.02 -9.20
N SER A 249 -8.64 9.82 -9.64
CA SER A 249 -8.21 8.58 -8.97
C SER A 249 -6.68 8.49 -8.88
N LEU A 250 -5.99 8.74 -10.00
CA LEU A 250 -4.54 8.66 -10.05
C LEU A 250 -3.86 9.76 -9.23
N ALA A 251 -4.42 10.97 -9.18
CA ALA A 251 -3.92 12.06 -8.35
C ALA A 251 -3.96 11.69 -6.86
N VAL A 252 -5.05 11.06 -6.39
CA VAL A 252 -5.14 10.58 -5.00
C VAL A 252 -4.13 9.45 -4.74
N GLN A 253 -4.01 8.49 -5.65
CA GLN A 253 -3.01 7.42 -5.55
C GLN A 253 -1.58 7.96 -5.53
N THR A 254 -1.31 9.09 -6.20
CA THR A 254 0.01 9.74 -6.26
C THR A 254 0.30 10.59 -5.03
N ALA A 255 -0.72 11.25 -4.46
CA ALA A 255 -0.58 12.01 -3.23
C ALA A 255 -0.34 11.09 -2.02
N ALA A 256 -0.92 9.89 -2.01
CA ALA A 256 -0.80 8.94 -0.92
C ALA A 256 0.66 8.58 -0.55
N PRO A 257 1.55 8.13 -1.45
CA PRO A 257 2.95 7.82 -1.09
C PRO A 257 3.74 9.06 -0.70
N VAL A 258 3.44 10.24 -1.25
CA VAL A 258 4.10 11.49 -0.84
C VAL A 258 3.77 11.81 0.62
N VAL A 259 2.50 11.73 1.01
CA VAL A 259 2.08 12.06 2.38
C VAL A 259 2.43 10.94 3.37
N LEU A 260 2.25 9.68 2.98
CA LEU A 260 2.33 8.54 3.90
C LEU A 260 3.71 7.89 3.95
N PHE A 261 4.57 8.11 2.95
CA PHE A 261 5.94 7.58 2.93
C PHE A 261 6.97 8.70 3.07
N VAL A 262 6.94 9.70 2.18
CA VAL A 262 8.02 10.72 2.11
C VAL A 262 8.08 11.56 3.39
N VAL A 263 6.94 12.12 3.82
CA VAL A 263 6.89 12.98 5.01
C VAL A 263 7.40 12.26 6.27
N PRO A 264 6.84 11.10 6.68
CA PRO A 264 7.30 10.44 7.90
C PRO A 264 8.75 9.94 7.81
N LEU A 265 9.19 9.40 6.66
CA LEU A 265 10.59 9.00 6.48
C LEU A 265 11.57 10.18 6.56
N SER A 266 11.16 11.36 6.09
CA SER A 266 11.98 12.58 6.19
C SER A 266 12.14 13.01 7.65
N LEU A 267 11.10 12.86 8.48
CA LEU A 267 11.18 13.16 9.91
C LEU A 267 12.13 12.21 10.64
N VAL A 268 12.06 10.90 10.33
CA VAL A 268 13.02 9.91 10.86
C VAL A 268 14.45 10.26 10.45
N MET A 269 14.66 10.62 9.17
CA MET A 269 15.99 11.02 8.67
C MET A 269 16.55 12.23 9.43
N VAL A 270 15.73 13.28 9.65
CA VAL A 270 16.15 14.46 10.40
C VAL A 270 16.49 14.10 11.85
N GLY A 271 15.68 13.27 12.50
CA GLY A 271 15.95 12.77 13.86
C GLY A 271 17.30 12.07 13.96
N VAL A 272 17.59 11.15 13.03
CA VAL A 272 18.86 10.42 12.96
C VAL A 272 20.06 11.36 12.74
N ILE A 273 19.94 12.35 11.84
CA ILE A 273 21.03 13.30 11.54
C ILE A 273 21.30 14.24 12.72
N THR A 274 20.25 14.71 13.37
CA THR A 274 20.34 15.69 14.47
C THR A 274 20.71 15.03 15.81
N GLY A 275 20.59 13.71 15.92
CA GLY A 275 20.84 12.98 17.16
C GLY A 275 19.83 13.31 18.26
N VAL A 276 18.63 13.77 17.88
CA VAL A 276 17.55 14.04 18.85
C VAL A 276 17.09 12.70 19.42
N GLY A 277 17.23 12.52 20.74
CA GLY A 277 16.66 11.37 21.45
C GLY A 277 15.13 11.36 21.33
N ASN A 278 14.53 10.17 21.41
CA ASN A 278 13.10 9.84 21.23
C ASN A 278 12.58 9.88 19.79
N ILE A 279 13.24 9.20 18.85
CA ILE A 279 12.70 9.01 17.48
C ILE A 279 11.66 7.88 17.37
N ASP A 280 11.42 7.14 18.46
CA ASP A 280 10.58 5.94 18.47
C ASP A 280 9.14 6.24 18.05
N ASP A 281 8.52 7.27 18.64
CA ASP A 281 7.16 7.69 18.29
C ASP A 281 7.05 8.06 16.80
N ILE A 282 8.11 8.67 16.23
CA ILE A 282 8.16 9.04 14.82
C ILE A 282 8.27 7.77 13.96
N ILE A 283 9.08 6.80 14.36
CA ILE A 283 9.21 5.52 13.65
C ILE A 283 7.91 4.72 13.71
N VAL A 284 7.24 4.66 14.87
CA VAL A 284 5.93 4.02 15.04
C VAL A 284 4.90 4.68 14.14
N LEU A 285 4.80 6.02 14.20
CA LEU A 285 3.91 6.78 13.34
C LEU A 285 4.20 6.52 11.86
N THR A 286 5.48 6.40 11.49
CA THR A 286 5.91 6.05 10.13
C THR A 286 5.36 4.68 9.72
N VAL A 287 5.53 3.65 10.54
CA VAL A 287 5.03 2.29 10.26
C VAL A 287 3.50 2.28 10.15
N LEU A 288 2.79 3.01 11.02
CA LEU A 288 1.34 3.14 10.97
C LEU A 288 0.87 3.85 9.69
N MET A 289 1.44 5.00 9.34
CA MET A 289 1.10 5.72 8.09
C MET A 289 1.37 4.85 6.86
N MET A 290 2.49 4.13 6.87
CA MET A 290 2.85 3.18 5.83
C MET A 290 1.83 2.05 5.68
N SER A 291 1.27 1.56 6.78
CA SER A 291 0.25 0.49 6.77
C SER A 291 -1.09 0.93 6.14
N LEU A 292 -1.44 2.22 6.23
CA LEU A 292 -2.72 2.76 5.73
C LEU A 292 -2.72 3.04 4.23
N HIS A 293 -1.52 3.10 3.62
CA HIS A 293 -1.34 3.48 2.23
C HIS A 293 -2.16 2.63 1.26
N SER A 294 -2.15 1.31 1.46
CA SER A 294 -2.83 0.36 0.57
C SER A 294 -4.35 0.57 0.52
N THR A 295 -4.95 0.83 1.68
CA THR A 295 -6.38 1.16 1.82
C THR A 295 -6.73 2.41 1.02
N ILE A 296 -5.94 3.48 1.14
CA ILE A 296 -6.16 4.74 0.42
C ILE A 296 -6.08 4.52 -1.09
N ASN A 297 -5.11 3.73 -1.55
CA ASN A 297 -4.97 3.40 -2.97
C ASN A 297 -6.23 2.68 -3.51
N SER A 298 -6.71 1.65 -2.80
CA SER A 298 -7.90 0.91 -3.22
C SER A 298 -9.17 1.74 -3.17
N LEU A 299 -9.37 2.54 -2.12
CA LEU A 299 -10.50 3.48 -2.04
C LEU A 299 -10.48 4.49 -3.19
N ALA A 300 -9.29 5.00 -3.54
CA ALA A 300 -9.15 5.92 -4.67
C ALA A 300 -9.58 5.30 -6.00
N VAL A 301 -9.28 4.01 -6.22
CA VAL A 301 -9.73 3.29 -7.43
C VAL A 301 -11.24 3.08 -7.39
N VAL A 302 -11.77 2.55 -6.30
CA VAL A 302 -13.19 2.17 -6.18
C VAL A 302 -14.10 3.40 -6.25
N LEU A 303 -13.82 4.45 -5.48
CA LEU A 303 -14.70 5.60 -5.33
C LEU A 303 -14.69 6.51 -6.56
N PHE A 304 -13.52 6.79 -7.13
CA PHE A 304 -13.41 7.76 -8.22
C PHE A 304 -13.79 7.18 -9.59
N ILE A 305 -13.64 5.88 -9.82
CA ILE A 305 -13.90 5.27 -11.13
C ILE A 305 -15.35 4.78 -11.21
N ALA A 306 -16.18 5.47 -12.01
CA ALA A 306 -17.64 5.26 -12.04
C ALA A 306 -18.07 3.80 -12.30
N PRO A 307 -17.50 3.06 -13.27
CA PRO A 307 -17.83 1.65 -13.46
C PRO A 307 -17.62 0.78 -12.21
N TYR A 308 -16.61 1.10 -11.38
CA TYR A 308 -16.25 0.32 -10.21
C TYR A 308 -17.18 0.63 -9.03
N ARG A 309 -17.39 1.91 -8.67
CA ARG A 309 -18.37 2.24 -7.62
C ARG A 309 -19.78 1.78 -7.96
N ASN A 310 -20.19 1.88 -9.23
CA ASN A 310 -21.53 1.44 -9.64
C ASN A 310 -21.65 -0.08 -9.47
N ALA A 311 -20.63 -0.84 -9.86
CA ALA A 311 -20.62 -2.28 -9.64
C ALA A 311 -20.65 -2.65 -8.15
N VAL A 312 -19.94 -1.92 -7.29
CA VAL A 312 -19.98 -2.10 -5.83
C VAL A 312 -21.39 -1.84 -5.29
N VAL A 313 -22.00 -0.70 -5.66
CA VAL A 313 -23.37 -0.37 -5.26
C VAL A 313 -24.36 -1.43 -5.74
N ASP A 314 -24.21 -1.94 -6.95
CA ASP A 314 -25.07 -3.00 -7.49
C ASP A 314 -24.91 -4.33 -6.74
N ILE A 315 -23.69 -4.69 -6.35
CA ILE A 315 -23.41 -5.87 -5.51
C ILE A 315 -24.11 -5.70 -4.15
N PHE A 316 -23.90 -4.57 -3.47
CA PHE A 316 -24.54 -4.31 -2.18
C PHE A 316 -26.07 -4.33 -2.30
N ARG A 317 -26.65 -3.67 -3.31
CA ARG A 317 -28.11 -3.70 -3.54
C ARG A 317 -28.64 -5.12 -3.72
N LYS A 318 -27.93 -5.99 -4.44
CA LYS A 318 -28.33 -7.39 -4.63
C LYS A 318 -28.26 -8.18 -3.32
N VAL A 319 -27.19 -8.02 -2.55
CA VAL A 319 -27.02 -8.68 -1.25
C VAL A 319 -28.13 -8.23 -0.28
N PHE A 320 -28.37 -6.93 -0.15
CA PHE A 320 -29.44 -6.41 0.73
C PHE A 320 -30.83 -6.85 0.29
N LYS A 321 -31.11 -6.89 -1.03
CA LYS A 321 -32.38 -7.43 -1.55
C LYS A 321 -32.54 -8.93 -1.25
N MET A 322 -31.49 -9.73 -1.38
CA MET A 322 -31.52 -11.15 -1.05
C MET A 322 -31.77 -11.38 0.45
N SER A 323 -31.08 -10.65 1.32
CA SER A 323 -31.30 -10.74 2.78
C SER A 323 -32.72 -10.34 3.19
N ALA A 324 -33.30 -9.30 2.56
CA ALA A 324 -34.68 -8.89 2.81
C ALA A 324 -35.70 -9.97 2.38
N VAL A 325 -35.50 -10.60 1.22
CA VAL A 325 -36.37 -11.68 0.74
C VAL A 325 -36.29 -12.92 1.64
N SER A 326 -35.09 -13.30 2.09
CA SER A 326 -34.92 -14.41 3.05
C SER A 326 -35.61 -14.13 4.39
N SER A 327 -35.51 -12.91 4.93
CA SER A 327 -36.23 -12.55 6.16
C SER A 327 -37.76 -12.61 6.02
N VAL A 328 -38.30 -12.18 4.87
CA VAL A 328 -39.75 -12.24 4.61
C VAL A 328 -40.23 -13.68 4.45
N GLN A 329 -39.46 -14.55 3.77
CA GLN A 329 -39.82 -15.96 3.65
C GLN A 329 -39.82 -16.67 5.01
N VAL A 330 -38.81 -16.47 5.86
CA VAL A 330 -38.75 -17.08 7.20
C VAL A 330 -39.95 -16.64 8.06
N VAL A 331 -40.30 -15.35 8.03
CA VAL A 331 -41.48 -14.83 8.74
C VAL A 331 -42.77 -15.44 8.19
N SER A 332 -42.94 -15.55 6.87
CA SER A 332 -44.15 -16.14 6.26
C SER A 332 -44.31 -17.64 6.56
N VAL A 333 -43.21 -18.37 6.68
CA VAL A 333 -43.21 -19.79 7.08
C VAL A 333 -43.56 -19.93 8.56
N SER A 334 -43.04 -19.06 9.42
CA SER A 334 -43.36 -19.05 10.86
C SER A 334 -44.82 -18.68 11.12
N ILE A 335 -45.38 -17.71 10.39
CA ILE A 335 -46.79 -17.33 10.49
C ILE A 335 -47.71 -18.46 10.01
N LYS A 336 -47.38 -19.14 8.90
CA LYS A 336 -48.15 -20.33 8.45
C LYS A 336 -48.09 -21.49 9.44
N SER A 337 -46.95 -21.69 10.11
CA SER A 337 -46.80 -22.68 11.18
C SER A 337 -47.66 -22.33 12.39
N GLN A 338 -47.71 -21.07 12.81
CA GLN A 338 -48.56 -20.63 13.93
C GLN A 338 -50.05 -20.65 13.58
N SER A 339 -50.45 -20.28 12.34
CA SER A 339 -51.86 -20.35 11.92
C SER A 339 -52.39 -21.78 11.84
N ASN A 340 -51.54 -22.75 11.48
CA ASN A 340 -51.91 -24.16 11.46
C ASN A 340 -52.01 -24.79 12.86
N CYS A 341 -51.35 -24.23 13.87
CA CYS A 341 -51.51 -24.64 15.27
C CYS A 341 -52.71 -23.98 15.98
N ALA A 342 -53.30 -22.93 15.40
CA ALA A 342 -54.35 -22.14 16.03
C ALA A 342 -55.78 -22.44 15.54
N GLN A 343 -56.00 -23.53 14.78
CA GLN A 343 -57.36 -24.02 14.52
C GLN A 343 -57.78 -25.03 15.62
N PRO A 344 -58.68 -24.68 16.55
CA PRO A 344 -59.34 -25.68 17.38
C PRO A 344 -60.37 -26.40 16.50
N GLN A 345 -60.33 -27.74 16.50
CA GLN A 345 -61.43 -28.55 15.99
C GLN A 345 -62.67 -28.25 16.83
N SER A 346 -63.57 -27.41 16.30
CA SER A 346 -64.92 -27.22 16.84
C SER A 346 -65.93 -27.82 15.87
N HIS A 347 -66.80 -28.66 16.46
CA HIS A 347 -68.07 -29.19 15.96
C HIS A 347 -67.98 -30.49 15.14
N SER A 348 -68.34 -31.64 15.73
CA SER A 348 -69.69 -32.10 16.16
C SER A 348 -70.58 -32.50 14.98
N HIS A 349 -70.76 -33.81 14.81
CA HIS A 349 -72.06 -34.48 14.94
C HIS A 349 -71.86 -35.97 15.15
#